data_AF-A0AAQ0YKZ7-F1
#
_entry.id   AF-A0AAQ0YKZ7-F1
#
_cell.length_a   1.000
_cell.length_b   1.000
_cell.length_c   1.000
_cell.angle_alpha   90.00
_cell.angle_beta   90.00
_cell.angle_gamma   90.00
#
_symmetry.space_group_name_H-M   'P 1'
#
loop_
_entity.id
_entity.type
_entity.pdbx_description
1 polymer ?
#
loop_
_entity_poly.entity_id
_entity_poly.type
_entity_poly.pdbx_seq_one_letter_code
_entity_poly.pdbx_strand_id
1 'polypeptide(L)'
;MGPSDDISSKTTPTDPMHLALLWTMQRTKTIAGVQDYDEESYTSTILGGTAIAAPLLAAFEGQASAGRADFRFGTFRKNGGAKSPLSETATGADFCLVIGHDDEHAKVAIFQAKKLDPSEDERLLSVRRGPASTSDGHFQFTMLLAFTCRLMAKAGLSGYEDFADDADTLGAAARLKSMSVGDISILVKEISWVHYMVYRNGDATTLPLNNLDKACITSEVFKGRQYSHRLGGTRPGFVEIVSGALQGSTEGWLLVPRMVIKAFLPELIEMGAIVVMDDKGGIGLTPDFDCINLASLEPIDGVQANPQNAAAVNTMISRPQSVPRNGM
;
A
#
# COMPACT_ATOMS: atom_id res chain seq x y z
N MET A 1 3.90 -31.88 -24.42
CA MET A 1 3.31 -32.26 -23.12
C MET A 1 3.87 -31.28 -22.11
N GLY A 2 3.15 -30.19 -21.87
CA GLY A 2 3.55 -29.16 -20.91
C GLY A 2 3.22 -29.60 -19.48
N PRO A 3 3.88 -29.03 -18.47
CA PRO A 3 3.48 -29.25 -17.09
C PRO A 3 2.07 -28.67 -16.91
N SER A 4 1.15 -29.52 -16.46
CA SER A 4 -0.20 -29.11 -16.10
C SER A 4 -0.16 -28.34 -14.79
N ASP A 5 -0.70 -27.13 -14.80
CA ASP A 5 -1.04 -26.35 -13.60
C ASP A 5 -2.18 -27.03 -12.85
N ASP A 6 -1.87 -28.14 -12.18
CA ASP A 6 -2.81 -28.86 -11.34
C ASP A 6 -2.82 -28.23 -9.94
N ILE A 7 -3.75 -27.31 -9.74
CA ILE A 7 -4.04 -26.60 -8.47
C ILE A 7 -4.70 -27.55 -7.43
N SER A 8 -4.50 -28.86 -7.58
CA SER A 8 -5.19 -29.91 -6.80
C SER A 8 -4.38 -30.48 -5.63
N SER A 9 -3.11 -30.10 -5.44
CA SER A 9 -2.32 -30.66 -4.33
C SER A 9 -1.70 -29.59 -3.43
N LYS A 10 -2.17 -29.58 -2.17
CA LYS A 10 -1.84 -28.71 -1.02
C LYS A 10 -2.74 -27.47 -0.88
N THR A 11 -3.95 -27.66 -0.37
CA THR A 11 -4.74 -26.56 0.21
C THR A 11 -4.18 -26.20 1.57
N THR A 12 -3.12 -25.39 1.58
CA THR A 12 -2.75 -24.57 2.73
C THR A 12 -3.97 -23.72 3.11
N PRO A 13 -4.32 -23.53 4.40
CA PRO A 13 -5.40 -22.63 4.78
C PRO A 13 -5.17 -21.26 4.11
N THR A 14 -6.07 -20.86 3.21
CA THR A 14 -5.88 -19.61 2.48
C THR A 14 -6.19 -18.45 3.41
N ASP A 15 -5.22 -17.57 3.63
CA ASP A 15 -5.40 -16.34 4.40
C ASP A 15 -6.61 -15.54 3.84
N PRO A 16 -7.66 -15.29 4.64
CA PRO A 16 -8.84 -14.54 4.20
C PRO A 16 -8.50 -13.15 3.68
N MET A 17 -7.44 -12.52 4.20
CA MET A 17 -6.99 -11.21 3.73
C MET A 17 -6.44 -11.28 2.31
N HIS A 18 -5.63 -12.30 2.03
CA HIS A 18 -5.12 -12.56 0.69
C HIS A 18 -6.26 -12.82 -0.31
N LEU A 19 -7.24 -13.65 0.07
CA LEU A 19 -8.42 -13.91 -0.75
C LEU A 19 -9.25 -12.65 -1.00
N ALA A 20 -9.48 -11.85 0.04
CA ALA A 20 -10.22 -10.59 -0.05
C ALA A 20 -9.57 -9.63 -1.03
N LEU A 21 -8.24 -9.53 -0.99
CA LEU A 21 -7.48 -8.68 -1.89
C LEU A 21 -7.58 -9.17 -3.34
N LEU A 22 -7.43 -10.47 -3.58
CA LEU A 22 -7.60 -11.07 -4.91
C LEU A 22 -9.00 -10.81 -5.48
N TRP A 23 -10.04 -11.07 -4.69
CA TRP A 23 -11.43 -10.86 -5.11
C TRP A 23 -11.72 -9.40 -5.41
N THR A 24 -11.27 -8.50 -4.53
CA THR A 24 -11.48 -7.07 -4.71
C THR A 24 -10.80 -6.59 -5.98
N MET A 25 -9.55 -6.98 -6.22
CA MET A 25 -8.82 -6.60 -7.43
C MET A 25 -9.49 -7.13 -8.71
N GLN A 26 -9.97 -8.37 -8.71
CA GLN A 26 -10.70 -8.94 -9.84
C GLN A 26 -12.01 -8.15 -10.12
N ARG A 27 -12.70 -7.72 -9.07
CA ARG A 27 -13.92 -6.90 -9.20
C ARG A 27 -13.61 -5.49 -9.68
N THR A 28 -12.59 -4.85 -9.14
CA THR A 28 -12.11 -3.54 -9.60
C THR A 28 -11.76 -3.59 -11.09
N LYS A 29 -11.09 -4.65 -11.55
CA LYS A 29 -10.79 -4.86 -12.98
C LYS A 29 -12.04 -4.96 -13.84
N THR A 30 -13.06 -5.68 -13.36
CA THR A 30 -14.33 -5.82 -14.08
C THR A 30 -15.04 -4.46 -14.19
N ILE A 31 -15.10 -3.69 -13.10
CA ILE A 31 -15.73 -2.37 -13.10
C ILE A 31 -14.93 -1.38 -13.96
N ALA A 32 -13.61 -1.42 -13.89
CA ALA A 32 -12.72 -0.58 -14.69
C ALA A 32 -12.89 -0.81 -16.21
N GLY A 33 -13.34 -2.00 -16.63
CA GLY A 33 -13.69 -2.29 -18.02
C GLY A 33 -14.98 -1.62 -18.50
N VAL A 34 -15.77 -1.04 -17.60
CA VAL A 34 -17.04 -0.35 -17.90
C VAL A 34 -16.98 1.14 -17.54
N GLN A 35 -16.27 1.49 -16.47
CA GLN A 35 -16.15 2.85 -15.96
C GLN A 35 -14.68 3.17 -15.63
N ASP A 36 -14.23 4.34 -16.06
CA ASP A 36 -12.92 4.84 -15.68
C ASP A 36 -12.84 5.21 -14.19
N TYR A 37 -11.83 4.69 -13.50
CA TYR A 37 -11.49 5.12 -12.14
C TYR A 37 -10.46 6.25 -12.17
N ASP A 38 -10.67 7.28 -11.36
CA ASP A 38 -9.61 8.21 -10.93
C ASP A 38 -8.79 7.60 -9.78
N GLU A 39 -7.71 8.28 -9.36
CA GLU A 39 -6.76 7.74 -8.38
C GLU A 39 -7.44 7.44 -7.04
N GLU A 40 -8.34 8.32 -6.64
CA GLU A 40 -9.01 8.28 -5.35
C GLU A 40 -10.04 7.17 -5.29
N SER A 41 -10.84 7.03 -6.35
CA SER A 41 -11.88 6.02 -6.46
C SER A 41 -11.26 4.62 -6.60
N TYR A 42 -10.15 4.49 -7.35
CA TYR A 42 -9.43 3.22 -7.47
C TYR A 42 -8.89 2.76 -6.10
N THR A 43 -8.18 3.64 -5.42
CA THR A 43 -7.61 3.41 -4.09
C THR A 43 -8.70 3.06 -3.08
N SER A 44 -9.79 3.83 -3.05
CA SER A 44 -10.92 3.60 -2.15
C SER A 44 -11.64 2.27 -2.42
N THR A 45 -11.79 1.89 -3.70
CA THR A 45 -12.44 0.62 -4.09
C THR A 45 -11.63 -0.58 -3.61
N ILE A 46 -10.30 -0.56 -3.81
CA ILE A 46 -9.44 -1.68 -3.39
C ILE A 46 -9.43 -1.82 -1.88
N LEU A 47 -9.31 -0.71 -1.17
CA LEU A 47 -9.12 -0.73 0.27
C LEU A 47 -10.45 -0.98 0.98
N GLY A 48 -11.52 -0.31 0.58
CA GLY A 48 -12.87 -0.58 1.10
C GLY A 48 -13.35 -1.99 0.77
N GLY A 49 -13.13 -2.45 -0.47
CA GLY A 49 -13.52 -3.80 -0.88
C GLY A 49 -12.79 -4.88 -0.09
N THR A 50 -11.48 -4.72 0.11
CA THR A 50 -10.67 -5.67 0.89
C THR A 50 -11.10 -5.66 2.37
N ALA A 51 -11.33 -4.48 2.95
CA ALA A 51 -11.77 -4.34 4.34
C ALA A 51 -13.12 -5.01 4.60
N ILE A 52 -14.04 -5.00 3.63
CA ILE A 52 -15.36 -5.63 3.72
C ILE A 52 -15.28 -7.14 3.43
N ALA A 53 -14.50 -7.55 2.43
CA ALA A 53 -14.44 -8.95 2.00
C ALA A 53 -13.67 -9.84 2.99
N ALA A 54 -12.58 -9.33 3.60
CA ALA A 54 -11.76 -10.10 4.54
C ALA A 54 -12.55 -10.68 5.74
N PRO A 55 -13.36 -9.90 6.50
CA PRO A 55 -14.10 -10.46 7.62
C PRO A 55 -15.19 -11.46 7.17
N LEU A 56 -15.80 -11.23 6.01
CA LEU A 56 -16.81 -12.14 5.45
C LEU A 56 -16.20 -13.50 5.06
N LEU A 57 -15.03 -13.47 4.41
CA LEU A 57 -14.31 -14.68 4.02
C LEU A 57 -13.77 -15.42 5.25
N ALA A 58 -13.26 -14.71 6.25
CA ALA A 58 -12.82 -15.32 7.51
C ALA A 58 -13.97 -16.05 8.21
N ALA A 59 -15.15 -15.41 8.29
CA ALA A 59 -16.35 -16.03 8.84
C ALA A 59 -16.80 -17.26 8.02
N PHE A 60 -16.73 -17.20 6.69
CA PHE A 60 -17.12 -18.30 5.81
C PHE A 60 -16.18 -19.52 5.90
N GLU A 61 -14.88 -19.27 6.05
CA GLU A 61 -13.85 -20.31 6.23
C GLU A 61 -13.84 -20.88 7.65
N GLY A 62 -14.70 -20.39 8.55
CA GLY A 62 -14.76 -20.84 9.94
C GLY A 62 -13.50 -20.49 10.73
N GLN A 63 -12.74 -19.49 10.28
CA GLN A 63 -11.57 -19.01 11.03
C GLN A 63 -12.06 -18.23 12.25
N ALA A 64 -11.92 -18.85 13.43
CA ALA A 64 -12.15 -18.17 14.69
C ALA A 64 -11.18 -16.98 14.82
N SER A 65 -11.61 -15.93 15.51
CA SER A 65 -10.91 -14.64 15.71
C SER A 65 -9.48 -14.68 16.28
N ALA A 66 -8.87 -15.87 16.45
CA ALA A 66 -7.64 -16.11 17.18
C ALA A 66 -6.34 -15.93 16.35
N GLY A 67 -6.42 -15.64 15.05
CA GLY A 67 -5.26 -15.44 14.20
C GLY A 67 -5.47 -14.32 13.18
N ARG A 68 -5.76 -13.10 13.66
CA ARG A 68 -5.88 -11.93 12.77
C ARG A 68 -4.49 -11.48 12.36
N ALA A 69 -4.19 -11.51 11.05
CA ALA A 69 -3.09 -10.71 10.53
C ALA A 69 -3.39 -9.24 10.88
N ASP A 70 -2.52 -8.59 11.66
CA ASP A 70 -2.62 -7.18 12.03
C ASP A 70 -2.35 -6.30 10.80
N PHE A 71 -3.29 -6.32 9.86
CA PHE A 71 -3.23 -5.56 8.62
C PHE A 71 -4.05 -4.30 8.78
N ARG A 72 -3.41 -3.15 8.64
CA ARG A 72 -4.05 -1.85 8.81
C ARG A 72 -3.77 -0.94 7.63
N PHE A 73 -4.71 -0.04 7.42
CA PHE A 73 -4.70 0.92 6.32
C PHE A 73 -4.93 2.33 6.85
N GLY A 74 -4.23 3.31 6.30
CA GLY A 74 -4.46 4.72 6.62
C GLY A 74 -4.36 5.61 5.39
N THR A 75 -5.24 6.60 5.30
CA THR A 75 -5.19 7.65 4.26
C THR A 75 -4.60 8.93 4.81
N PHE A 76 -3.77 9.59 3.99
CA PHE A 76 -3.31 10.94 4.32
C PHE A 76 -4.42 11.95 4.05
N ARG A 77 -4.52 12.99 4.88
CA ARG A 77 -5.63 13.95 4.79
C ARG A 77 -5.46 14.82 3.54
N LYS A 78 -6.50 14.90 2.71
CA LYS A 78 -6.47 15.82 1.55
C LYS A 78 -6.38 17.29 1.97
N ASN A 79 -7.06 17.63 3.05
CA ASN A 79 -7.16 19.00 3.56
C ASN A 79 -6.08 19.26 4.62
N GLY A 80 -5.48 20.44 4.60
CA GLY A 80 -4.53 20.90 5.63
C GLY A 80 -3.25 21.54 5.10
N GLY A 81 -2.93 21.37 3.81
CA GLY A 81 -1.73 21.94 3.19
C GLY A 81 -0.42 21.40 3.79
N ALA A 82 0.73 21.89 3.32
CA ALA A 82 2.03 21.32 3.70
C ALA A 82 2.42 21.50 5.18
N LYS A 83 1.77 22.43 5.89
CA LYS A 83 1.98 22.68 7.32
C LYS A 83 1.15 21.79 8.25
N SER A 84 0.12 21.11 7.73
CA SER A 84 -0.60 20.10 8.48
C SER A 84 0.18 18.79 8.40
N PRO A 85 0.79 18.32 9.50
CA PRO A 85 1.44 17.01 9.50
C PRO A 85 0.43 15.96 9.05
N LEU A 86 0.86 15.03 8.18
CA LEU A 86 0.03 13.95 7.64
C LEU A 86 -1.05 14.36 6.62
N SER A 87 -0.98 15.56 6.06
CA SER A 87 -1.74 15.86 4.84
C SER A 87 -1.05 15.24 3.60
N GLU A 88 -1.81 14.95 2.54
CA GLU A 88 -1.26 14.49 1.26
C GLU A 88 -0.29 15.52 0.67
N THR A 89 -0.54 16.81 0.92
CA THR A 89 0.39 17.88 0.50
C THR A 89 1.70 17.85 1.30
N ALA A 90 1.64 17.56 2.60
CA ALA A 90 2.81 17.52 3.47
C ALA A 90 3.62 16.23 3.31
N THR A 91 2.97 15.13 2.92
CA THR A 91 3.60 13.80 2.84
C THR A 91 3.89 13.38 1.41
N GLY A 92 3.23 13.95 0.41
CA GLY A 92 3.32 13.54 -0.98
C GLY A 92 2.83 12.13 -1.26
N ALA A 93 2.12 11.52 -0.31
CA ALA A 93 1.60 10.15 -0.34
C ALA A 93 0.07 10.14 -0.22
N ASP A 94 -0.59 9.17 -0.85
CA ASP A 94 -2.05 9.02 -0.81
C ASP A 94 -2.47 8.12 0.37
N PHE A 95 -1.74 7.03 0.60
CA PHE A 95 -2.05 6.10 1.68
C PHE A 95 -0.84 5.29 2.18
N CYS A 96 -1.04 4.60 3.29
CA CYS A 96 -0.09 3.64 3.85
C CYS A 96 -0.75 2.32 4.23
N LEU A 97 0.04 1.26 4.21
CA LEU A 97 -0.30 -0.05 4.77
C LEU A 97 0.65 -0.40 5.89
N VAL A 98 0.12 -1.04 6.92
CA VAL A 98 0.87 -1.53 8.09
C VAL A 98 0.52 -2.99 8.33
N ILE A 99 1.52 -3.85 8.46
CA ILE A 99 1.35 -5.26 8.83
C ILE A 99 2.15 -5.50 10.12
N GLY A 100 1.50 -5.98 11.17
CA GLY A 100 2.18 -6.37 12.41
C GLY A 100 3.29 -7.38 12.15
N HIS A 101 4.44 -7.21 12.82
CA HIS A 101 5.57 -8.12 12.71
C HIS A 101 5.86 -8.83 14.03
N ASP A 102 6.11 -8.05 15.08
CA ASP A 102 6.35 -8.49 16.46
C ASP A 102 5.83 -7.42 17.44
N ASP A 103 6.08 -7.60 18.73
CA ASP A 103 5.62 -6.71 19.81
C ASP A 103 6.20 -5.29 19.74
N GLU A 104 7.34 -5.11 19.08
CA GLU A 104 8.05 -3.84 19.01
C GLU A 104 7.95 -3.17 17.63
N HIS A 105 7.77 -3.96 16.58
CA HIS A 105 7.88 -3.53 15.19
C HIS A 105 6.67 -3.92 14.34
N ALA A 106 6.47 -3.15 13.28
CA ALA A 106 5.55 -3.48 12.20
C ALA A 106 6.17 -3.13 10.84
N LYS A 107 5.72 -3.83 9.81
CA LYS A 107 6.07 -3.57 8.41
C LYS A 107 5.21 -2.42 7.90
N VAL A 108 5.83 -1.45 7.26
CA VAL A 108 5.17 -0.27 6.70
C VAL A 108 5.50 -0.15 5.22
N ALA A 109 4.49 0.14 4.41
CA ALA A 109 4.65 0.57 3.02
C ALA A 109 3.81 1.82 2.76
N ILE A 110 4.41 2.79 2.06
CA ILE A 110 3.75 4.05 1.66
C ILE A 110 3.49 4.01 0.17
N PHE A 111 2.31 4.47 -0.24
CA PHE A 111 1.88 4.42 -1.63
C PHE A 111 1.44 5.80 -2.13
N GLN A 112 1.93 6.14 -3.32
CA GLN A 112 1.36 7.20 -4.15
C GLN A 112 0.73 6.57 -5.39
N ALA A 113 -0.59 6.65 -5.51
CA ALA A 113 -1.32 6.16 -6.66
C ALA A 113 -1.08 7.06 -7.88
N LYS A 114 -0.93 6.42 -9.04
CA LYS A 114 -0.78 7.10 -10.34
C LYS A 114 -1.53 6.35 -11.44
N LYS A 115 -2.48 7.02 -12.07
CA LYS A 115 -3.11 6.53 -13.29
C LYS A 115 -2.12 6.66 -14.45
N LEU A 116 -1.99 5.63 -15.28
CA LEU A 116 -1.39 5.81 -16.60
C LEU A 116 -2.44 6.37 -17.54
N ASP A 117 -2.17 7.53 -18.11
CA ASP A 117 -3.03 8.13 -19.12
C ASP A 117 -3.07 7.21 -20.36
N PRO A 118 -4.27 6.85 -20.88
CA PRO A 118 -4.40 6.07 -22.10
C PRO A 118 -3.71 6.69 -23.32
N SER A 119 -3.59 8.03 -23.34
CA SER A 119 -2.95 8.80 -24.40
C SER A 119 -1.43 8.90 -24.28
N GLU A 120 -0.88 8.60 -23.11
CA GLU A 120 0.56 8.53 -22.89
C GLU A 120 1.11 7.13 -23.24
N ASP A 121 2.38 7.07 -23.62
CA ASP A 121 3.09 5.80 -23.82
C ASP A 121 3.00 4.99 -22.51
N GLU A 122 2.41 3.79 -22.55
CA GLU A 122 2.20 2.93 -21.37
C GLU A 122 3.53 2.60 -20.64
N ARG A 123 4.66 2.86 -21.30
CA ARG A 123 6.02 2.70 -20.79
C ARG A 123 6.53 3.94 -20.07
N LEU A 124 5.75 5.00 -19.95
CA LEU A 124 6.16 6.24 -19.29
C LEU A 124 5.28 6.51 -18.06
N LEU A 125 5.92 6.88 -16.96
CA LEU A 125 5.27 7.31 -15.74
C LEU A 125 5.63 8.77 -15.46
N SER A 126 4.63 9.64 -15.48
CA SER A 126 4.78 11.00 -14.95
C SER A 126 4.58 10.99 -13.44
N VAL A 127 5.66 11.10 -12.67
CA VAL A 127 5.58 11.31 -11.21
C VAL A 127 5.34 12.77 -10.84
N ARG A 128 5.40 13.66 -11.84
CA ARG A 128 5.35 15.09 -11.64
C ARG A 128 3.96 15.54 -11.23
N ARG A 129 3.90 16.19 -10.08
CA ARG A 129 2.76 17.01 -9.67
C ARG A 129 3.32 18.33 -9.14
N GLY A 130 2.87 19.42 -9.75
CA GLY A 130 3.34 20.76 -9.41
C GLY A 130 3.16 21.07 -7.92
N PRO A 131 3.91 22.05 -7.40
CA PRO A 131 3.82 22.41 -5.99
C PRO A 131 2.39 22.84 -5.65
N ALA A 132 1.88 22.34 -4.53
CA ALA A 132 0.68 22.91 -3.94
C ALA A 132 0.97 24.33 -3.46
N SER A 133 -0.04 25.19 -3.37
CA SER A 133 0.11 26.58 -2.92
C SER A 133 0.77 26.73 -1.55
N THR A 134 0.67 25.70 -0.70
CA THR A 134 1.22 25.68 0.66
C THR A 134 2.57 24.96 0.77
N SER A 135 3.11 24.43 -0.33
CA SER A 135 4.32 23.59 -0.34
C SER A 135 5.62 24.37 -0.57
N ASP A 136 5.62 25.70 -0.47
CA ASP A 136 6.79 26.55 -0.67
C ASP A 136 7.58 26.25 -1.97
N GLY A 137 6.86 25.90 -3.05
CA GLY A 137 7.44 25.58 -4.34
C GLY A 137 8.14 24.21 -4.41
N HIS A 138 7.88 23.31 -3.46
CA HIS A 138 8.34 21.93 -3.49
C HIS A 138 7.35 21.03 -4.24
N PHE A 139 7.87 20.23 -5.17
CA PHE A 139 7.07 19.27 -5.93
C PHE A 139 6.64 18.10 -5.05
N GLN A 140 5.54 17.43 -5.41
CA GLN A 140 5.00 16.30 -4.63
C GLN A 140 6.05 15.21 -4.36
N PHE A 141 6.87 14.87 -5.37
CA PHE A 141 7.97 13.92 -5.18
C PHE A 141 8.98 14.37 -4.13
N THR A 142 9.33 15.67 -4.09
CA THR A 142 10.25 16.20 -3.08
C THR A 142 9.63 16.09 -1.68
N MET A 143 8.33 16.36 -1.55
CA MET A 143 7.60 16.19 -0.29
C MET A 143 7.56 14.71 0.15
N LEU A 144 7.33 13.78 -0.78
CA LEU A 144 7.37 12.34 -0.54
C LEU A 144 8.74 11.88 -0.05
N LEU A 145 9.80 12.27 -0.75
CA LEU A 145 11.16 11.93 -0.35
C LEU A 145 11.53 12.53 1.01
N ALA A 146 11.16 13.78 1.26
CA ALA A 146 11.40 14.46 2.53
C ALA A 146 10.69 13.75 3.70
N PHE A 147 9.40 13.44 3.54
CA PHE A 147 8.63 12.68 4.53
C PHE A 147 9.27 11.32 4.82
N THR A 148 9.68 10.62 3.75
CA THR A 148 10.34 9.32 3.84
C THR A 148 11.63 9.40 4.64
N CYS A 149 12.51 10.37 4.33
CA CYS A 149 13.78 10.55 5.04
C CYS A 149 13.56 10.85 6.53
N ARG A 150 12.55 11.67 6.88
CA ARG A 150 12.21 11.96 8.28
C ARG A 150 11.69 10.73 9.02
N LEU A 151 10.87 9.90 8.37
CA LEU A 151 10.39 8.65 8.95
C LEU A 151 11.56 7.69 9.19
N MET A 152 12.47 7.53 8.22
CA MET A 152 13.67 6.69 8.36
C MET A 152 14.58 7.19 9.49
N ALA A 153 14.77 8.51 9.61
CA ALA A 153 15.52 9.11 10.71
C ALA A 153 14.92 8.77 12.08
N LYS A 154 13.59 8.85 12.22
CA LYS A 154 12.89 8.52 13.46
C LYS A 154 12.83 7.02 13.75
N ALA A 155 12.87 6.19 12.71
CA ALA A 155 13.06 4.75 12.83
C ALA A 155 14.52 4.37 13.16
N GLY A 156 15.45 5.34 13.23
CA GLY A 156 16.85 5.10 13.61
C GLY A 156 17.71 4.51 12.50
N LEU A 157 17.33 4.70 11.22
CA LEU A 157 18.11 4.20 10.09
C LEU A 157 19.33 5.09 9.84
N SER A 158 20.48 4.43 9.67
CA SER A 158 21.76 5.10 9.42
C SER A 158 21.77 5.83 8.08
N GLY A 159 22.35 7.03 8.04
CA GLY A 159 22.42 7.89 6.85
C GLY A 159 21.25 8.86 6.70
N TYR A 160 20.31 8.85 7.65
CA TYR A 160 19.14 9.74 7.67
C TYR A 160 19.05 10.59 8.94
N GLU A 161 20.03 10.49 9.85
CA GLU A 161 19.99 11.08 11.19
C GLU A 161 19.75 12.60 11.15
N ASP A 162 20.35 13.28 10.17
CA ASP A 162 20.22 14.73 9.99
C ASP A 162 18.77 15.19 9.72
N PHE A 163 17.91 14.30 9.23
CA PHE A 163 16.49 14.60 9.01
C PHE A 163 15.65 14.54 10.30
N ALA A 164 16.20 14.00 11.39
CA ALA A 164 15.52 13.97 12.69
C ALA A 164 15.38 15.37 13.31
N ASP A 165 16.26 16.30 12.92
CA ASP A 165 16.31 17.70 13.37
C ASP A 165 15.36 18.60 12.57
N ASP A 166 14.82 18.12 11.44
CA ASP A 166 13.88 18.88 10.64
C ASP A 166 12.50 18.94 11.33
N ALA A 167 12.09 20.16 11.68
CA ALA A 167 10.84 20.41 12.41
C ALA A 167 9.61 19.83 11.70
N ASP A 168 9.57 19.93 10.37
CA ASP A 168 8.49 19.41 9.53
C ASP A 168 9.02 18.92 8.17
N THR A 169 8.11 18.45 7.31
CA THR A 169 8.49 17.96 5.98
C THR A 169 8.97 19.07 5.05
N LEU A 170 8.56 20.34 5.27
CA LEU A 170 9.07 21.46 4.47
C LEU A 170 10.54 21.72 4.78
N GLY A 171 10.94 21.67 6.06
CA GLY A 171 12.35 21.75 6.46
C GLY A 171 13.20 20.68 5.79
N ALA A 172 12.74 19.43 5.84
CA ALA A 172 13.42 18.32 5.16
C ALA A 172 13.44 18.48 3.62
N ALA A 173 12.37 19.01 3.01
CA ALA A 173 12.33 19.28 1.58
C ALA A 173 13.31 20.39 1.17
N ALA A 174 13.48 21.41 2.02
CA ALA A 174 14.49 22.45 1.84
C ALA A 174 15.91 21.88 1.96
N ARG A 175 16.15 21.00 2.94
CA ARG A 175 17.41 20.26 3.07
C ARG A 175 17.74 19.48 1.80
N LEU A 176 16.80 18.67 1.29
CA LEU A 176 17.01 17.90 0.06
C LEU A 176 17.44 18.81 -1.11
N LYS A 177 16.82 19.97 -1.31
CA LYS A 177 17.20 20.92 -2.38
C LYS A 177 18.62 21.48 -2.23
N SER A 178 19.18 21.47 -1.02
CA SER A 178 20.56 21.93 -0.77
C SER A 178 21.61 20.82 -0.94
N MET A 179 21.19 19.55 -1.00
CA MET A 179 22.09 18.40 -1.14
C MET A 179 22.61 18.25 -2.57
N SER A 180 23.70 17.50 -2.74
CA SER A 180 24.18 17.17 -4.08
C SER A 180 23.29 16.09 -4.72
N VAL A 181 23.29 16.04 -6.06
CA VAL A 181 22.61 14.97 -6.80
C VAL A 181 23.16 13.59 -6.41
N GLY A 182 24.44 13.50 -6.03
CA GLY A 182 25.07 12.27 -5.57
C GLY A 182 24.43 11.78 -4.27
N ASP A 183 24.31 12.66 -3.28
CA ASP A 183 23.75 12.34 -1.96
C ASP A 183 22.29 11.92 -2.06
N ILE A 184 21.49 12.62 -2.87
CA ILE A 184 20.09 12.22 -3.12
C ILE A 184 20.01 10.85 -3.77
N SER A 185 20.90 10.56 -4.73
CA SER A 185 20.92 9.24 -5.38
C SER A 185 21.25 8.13 -4.39
N ILE A 186 22.10 8.40 -3.40
CA ILE A 186 22.44 7.46 -2.32
C ILE A 186 21.22 7.24 -1.43
N LEU A 187 20.56 8.32 -0.98
CA LEU A 187 19.36 8.23 -0.13
C LEU A 187 18.24 7.44 -0.81
N VAL A 188 17.95 7.71 -2.09
CA VAL A 188 16.84 7.06 -2.80
C VAL A 188 17.11 5.58 -3.05
N LYS A 189 18.37 5.17 -3.21
CA LYS A 189 18.73 3.78 -3.52
C LYS A 189 18.28 2.79 -2.43
N GLU A 190 18.23 3.22 -1.18
CA GLU A 190 17.84 2.39 -0.03
C GLU A 190 16.31 2.35 0.19
N ILE A 191 15.53 3.11 -0.59
CA ILE A 191 14.08 3.26 -0.41
C ILE A 191 13.33 2.32 -1.35
N SER A 192 13.23 1.05 -0.96
CA SER A 192 12.47 0.02 -1.67
C SER A 192 11.01 -0.10 -1.24
N TRP A 193 10.62 0.58 -0.15
CA TRP A 193 9.36 0.39 0.57
C TRP A 193 8.33 1.50 0.39
N VAL A 194 8.71 2.58 -0.30
CA VAL A 194 7.80 3.63 -0.75
C VAL A 194 7.57 3.40 -2.23
N HIS A 195 6.30 3.30 -2.63
CA HIS A 195 5.90 2.83 -3.94
C HIS A 195 5.05 3.85 -4.67
N TYR A 196 5.27 3.95 -5.98
CA TYR A 196 4.21 4.37 -6.87
C TYR A 196 3.31 3.18 -7.19
N MET A 197 2.03 3.26 -6.82
CA MET A 197 1.02 2.29 -7.25
C MET A 197 0.49 2.74 -8.63
N VAL A 198 1.03 2.11 -9.67
CA VAL A 198 0.73 2.46 -11.06
C VAL A 198 -0.41 1.59 -11.54
N TYR A 199 -1.54 2.20 -11.89
CA TYR A 199 -2.71 1.46 -12.32
C TYR A 199 -3.25 1.91 -13.68
N ARG A 200 -3.82 0.94 -14.41
CA ARG A 200 -4.43 1.10 -15.73
C ARG A 200 -5.41 -0.05 -15.97
N ASN A 201 -6.58 0.25 -16.52
CA ASN A 201 -7.60 -0.76 -16.85
C ASN A 201 -7.93 -1.71 -15.68
N GLY A 202 -7.86 -1.18 -14.45
CA GLY A 202 -8.15 -1.92 -13.23
C GLY A 202 -7.01 -2.77 -12.68
N ASP A 203 -5.94 -3.01 -13.44
CA ASP A 203 -4.73 -3.65 -12.96
C ASP A 203 -3.84 -2.65 -12.22
N ALA A 204 -3.20 -3.07 -11.12
CA ALA A 204 -2.20 -2.27 -10.40
C ALA A 204 -0.88 -3.01 -10.26
N THR A 205 0.19 -2.30 -10.61
CA THR A 205 1.58 -2.68 -10.39
C THR A 205 2.22 -1.70 -9.43
N THR A 206 3.36 -2.07 -8.86
CA THR A 206 4.11 -1.23 -7.94
C THR A 206 5.47 -0.88 -8.52
N LEU A 207 5.92 0.33 -8.26
CA LEU A 207 7.26 0.81 -8.60
C LEU A 207 7.88 1.46 -7.36
N PRO A 208 8.83 0.79 -6.69
CA PRO A 208 9.59 1.37 -5.59
C PRO A 208 10.34 2.66 -5.99
N LEU A 209 10.52 3.58 -5.04
CA LEU A 209 11.25 4.83 -5.29
C LEU A 209 12.69 4.59 -5.78
N ASN A 210 13.37 3.56 -5.26
CA ASN A 210 14.73 3.21 -5.67
C ASN A 210 14.85 2.73 -7.13
N ASN A 211 13.74 2.44 -7.80
CA ASN A 211 13.70 2.02 -9.20
C ASN A 211 13.44 3.19 -10.17
N LEU A 212 13.25 4.41 -9.67
CA LEU A 212 13.10 5.58 -10.53
C LEU A 212 14.42 5.97 -11.18
N ASP A 213 14.33 6.45 -12.43
CA ASP A 213 15.51 6.94 -13.14
C ASP A 213 16.14 8.11 -12.38
N LYS A 214 17.48 8.10 -12.27
CA LYS A 214 18.23 9.23 -11.68
C LYS A 214 17.86 10.57 -12.30
N ALA A 215 17.58 10.59 -13.60
CA ALA A 215 17.14 11.79 -14.32
C ALA A 215 15.77 12.28 -13.81
N CYS A 216 14.83 11.37 -13.55
CA CYS A 216 13.51 11.68 -12.99
C CYS A 216 13.64 12.30 -11.60
N ILE A 217 14.37 11.62 -10.69
CA ILE A 217 14.63 12.09 -9.32
C ILE A 217 15.27 13.49 -9.34
N THR A 218 16.32 13.67 -10.16
CA THR A 218 17.03 14.96 -10.27
C THR A 218 16.11 16.05 -10.81
N SER A 219 15.22 15.73 -11.74
CA SER A 219 14.25 16.69 -12.28
C SER A 219 13.31 17.16 -11.17
N GLU A 220 12.68 16.24 -10.47
CA GLU A 220 11.66 16.60 -9.50
C GLU A 220 12.21 17.29 -8.25
N VAL A 221 13.48 17.06 -7.88
CA VAL A 221 14.11 17.80 -6.76
C VAL A 221 14.71 19.14 -7.19
N PHE A 222 15.47 19.16 -8.30
CA PHE A 222 16.33 20.31 -8.64
C PHE A 222 15.92 21.04 -9.92
N LYS A 223 15.44 20.32 -10.94
CA LYS A 223 15.22 20.88 -12.27
C LYS A 223 13.73 20.79 -12.58
N GLY A 224 13.01 21.88 -12.31
CA GLY A 224 11.57 22.01 -12.59
C GLY A 224 11.14 21.87 -14.06
N ARG A 225 11.85 21.11 -14.91
CA ARG A 225 11.38 20.59 -16.21
C ARG A 225 10.73 19.23 -16.01
N GLN A 226 9.70 18.94 -16.81
CA GLN A 226 9.00 17.67 -16.76
C GLN A 226 9.89 16.53 -17.28
N TYR A 227 9.95 15.44 -16.53
CA TYR A 227 10.61 14.20 -16.92
C TYR A 227 9.73 13.01 -16.55
N SER A 228 9.37 12.19 -17.54
CA SER A 228 8.66 10.94 -17.31
C SER A 228 9.66 9.80 -17.14
N HIS A 229 9.51 9.03 -16.07
CA HIS A 229 10.29 7.82 -15.85
C HIS A 229 9.90 6.76 -16.87
N ARG A 230 10.87 6.03 -17.40
CA ARG A 230 10.58 4.89 -18.29
C ARG A 230 10.32 3.65 -17.45
N LEU A 231 9.06 3.22 -17.42
CA LEU A 231 8.67 1.94 -16.84
C LEU A 231 9.43 0.82 -17.57
N GLY A 232 10.27 0.13 -16.79
CA GLY A 232 11.11 -0.98 -17.24
C GLY A 232 10.33 -2.29 -17.43
N GLY A 233 11.00 -3.42 -17.19
CA GLY A 233 10.44 -4.78 -17.37
C GLY A 233 9.27 -5.12 -16.44
N THR A 234 9.05 -6.41 -16.21
CA THR A 234 7.96 -6.90 -15.34
C THR A 234 8.06 -6.28 -13.96
N ARG A 235 6.94 -5.72 -13.48
CA ARG A 235 6.80 -5.10 -12.15
C ARG A 235 5.90 -5.98 -11.29
N PRO A 236 6.18 -6.10 -9.98
CA PRO A 236 5.32 -6.87 -9.10
C PRO A 236 3.94 -6.23 -9.01
N GLY A 237 2.93 -7.08 -8.99
CA GLY A 237 1.54 -6.65 -8.80
C GLY A 237 1.35 -6.07 -7.39
N PHE A 238 0.39 -5.18 -7.21
CA PHE A 238 0.03 -4.70 -5.86
C PHE A 238 -0.35 -5.86 -4.93
N VAL A 239 -1.14 -6.81 -5.45
CA VAL A 239 -1.52 -8.02 -4.71
C VAL A 239 -0.30 -8.84 -4.30
N GLU A 240 0.66 -9.00 -5.21
CA GLU A 240 1.86 -9.79 -5.00
C GLU A 240 2.69 -9.23 -3.84
N ILE A 241 2.93 -7.91 -3.81
CA ILE A 241 3.67 -7.27 -2.71
C ILE A 241 2.96 -7.42 -1.37
N VAL A 242 1.65 -7.20 -1.31
CA VAL A 242 0.89 -7.31 -0.06
C VAL A 242 0.84 -8.75 0.42
N SER A 243 0.60 -9.70 -0.49
CA SER A 243 0.52 -11.13 -0.16
C SER A 243 1.86 -11.68 0.30
N GLY A 244 2.95 -11.28 -0.34
CA GLY A 244 4.29 -11.63 0.10
C GLY A 244 4.56 -11.18 1.53
N ALA A 245 4.13 -9.98 1.90
CA ALA A 245 4.32 -9.46 3.26
C ALA A 245 3.47 -10.16 4.32
N LEU A 246 2.22 -10.48 3.99
CA LEU A 246 1.34 -11.31 4.83
C LEU A 246 1.93 -12.71 5.05
N GLN A 247 2.68 -13.23 4.06
CA GLN A 247 3.40 -14.50 4.14
C GLN A 247 4.81 -14.38 4.75
N GLY A 248 5.17 -13.22 5.30
CA GLY A 248 6.42 -13.02 6.03
C GLY A 248 7.53 -12.28 5.26
N SER A 249 7.41 -12.03 3.96
CA SER A 249 8.40 -11.25 3.19
C SER A 249 8.56 -9.83 3.74
N THR A 250 9.79 -9.31 3.68
CA THR A 250 10.13 -7.92 4.00
C THR A 250 10.45 -7.10 2.75
N GLU A 251 10.44 -7.74 1.57
CA GLU A 251 10.78 -7.06 0.31
C GLU A 251 9.71 -6.02 -0.05
N GLY A 252 10.14 -4.76 -0.18
CA GLY A 252 9.23 -3.65 -0.43
C GLY A 252 8.51 -3.12 0.81
N TRP A 253 8.98 -3.46 2.02
CA TRP A 253 8.42 -3.00 3.29
C TRP A 253 9.54 -2.52 4.22
N LEU A 254 9.28 -1.46 4.98
CA LEU A 254 10.17 -1.00 6.03
C LEU A 254 9.73 -1.57 7.37
N LEU A 255 10.64 -2.18 8.10
CA LEU A 255 10.40 -2.54 9.49
C LEU A 255 10.59 -1.31 10.38
N VAL A 256 9.55 -0.91 11.10
CA VAL A 256 9.51 0.35 11.84
C VAL A 256 9.09 0.08 13.29
N PRO A 257 9.74 0.70 14.30
CA PRO A 257 9.27 0.63 15.67
C PRO A 257 7.85 1.20 15.82
N ARG A 258 6.97 0.52 16.55
CA ARG A 258 5.56 0.90 16.70
C ARG A 258 5.34 2.32 17.22
N MET A 259 6.28 2.86 18.01
CA MET A 259 6.22 4.25 18.47
C MET A 259 6.35 5.28 17.35
N VAL A 260 7.08 4.97 16.28
CA VAL A 260 7.24 5.85 15.11
C VAL A 260 5.93 5.91 14.31
N ILE A 261 5.21 4.79 14.22
CA ILE A 261 3.91 4.70 13.53
C ILE A 261 2.92 5.71 14.09
N LYS A 262 2.76 5.77 15.43
CA LYS A 262 1.85 6.72 16.09
C LYS A 262 2.20 8.19 15.80
N ALA A 263 3.47 8.49 15.54
CA ALA A 263 3.93 9.86 15.31
C ALA A 263 3.94 10.28 13.83
N PHE A 264 4.09 9.31 12.90
CA PHE A 264 4.35 9.60 11.48
C PHE A 264 3.29 9.07 10.52
N LEU A 265 2.38 8.20 10.95
CA LEU A 265 1.33 7.67 10.09
C LEU A 265 -0.04 8.25 10.48
N PRO A 266 -0.98 8.34 9.52
CA PRO A 266 -2.34 8.75 9.79
C PRO A 266 -3.06 7.75 10.70
N GLU A 267 -4.28 8.08 11.08
CA GLU A 267 -5.16 7.14 11.78
C GLU A 267 -5.34 5.87 10.93
N LEU A 268 -5.08 4.72 11.57
CA LEU A 268 -5.07 3.42 10.92
C LEU A 268 -6.35 2.66 11.24
N ILE A 269 -6.98 2.14 10.19
CA ILE A 269 -8.17 1.29 10.26
C ILE A 269 -7.72 -0.17 10.17
N GLU A 270 -8.18 -1.01 11.10
CA GLU A 270 -7.97 -2.46 11.04
C GLU A 270 -8.75 -3.06 9.86
N MET A 271 -8.03 -3.74 8.98
CA MET A 271 -8.59 -4.47 7.86
C MET A 271 -8.92 -5.89 8.34
N GLY A 272 -10.15 -6.37 8.11
CA GLY A 272 -10.51 -7.73 8.52
C GLY A 272 -11.21 -7.86 9.87
N ALA A 273 -11.49 -6.75 10.57
CA ALA A 273 -12.26 -6.80 11.81
C ALA A 273 -13.72 -7.23 11.54
N ILE A 274 -14.14 -8.35 12.16
CA ILE A 274 -15.56 -8.75 12.19
C ILE A 274 -16.25 -7.96 13.31
N VAL A 275 -17.23 -7.13 12.95
CA VAL A 275 -18.12 -6.46 13.92
C VAL A 275 -19.47 -7.19 13.91
N VAL A 276 -19.80 -7.87 15.01
CA VAL A 276 -21.13 -8.43 15.23
C VAL A 276 -21.91 -7.45 16.10
N MET A 277 -22.95 -6.83 15.54
CA MET A 277 -23.92 -6.06 16.31
C MET A 277 -24.92 -7.02 16.93
N ASP A 278 -25.06 -7.01 18.25
CA ASP A 278 -26.19 -7.63 18.93
C ASP A 278 -27.37 -6.64 19.05
N ASP A 279 -28.56 -7.16 19.31
CA ASP A 279 -29.81 -6.42 19.44
C ASP A 279 -29.82 -5.40 20.60
N LYS A 280 -28.73 -5.34 21.38
CA LYS A 280 -28.55 -4.45 22.53
C LYS A 280 -27.62 -3.28 22.23
N GLY A 281 -27.12 -3.14 21.00
CA GLY A 281 -26.26 -2.02 20.62
C GLY A 281 -24.94 -1.99 21.38
N GLY A 282 -24.45 -3.16 21.81
CA GLY A 282 -23.15 -3.29 22.45
C GLY A 282 -22.02 -3.06 21.45
N ILE A 283 -21.63 -1.80 21.24
CA ILE A 283 -20.48 -1.44 20.42
C ILE A 283 -19.21 -1.68 21.24
N GLY A 284 -18.54 -2.81 21.00
CA GLY A 284 -17.14 -3.01 21.38
C GLY A 284 -16.18 -2.36 20.36
N LEU A 285 -16.32 -1.05 20.12
CA LEU A 285 -15.33 -0.24 19.41
C LEU A 285 -14.70 0.70 20.43
N THR A 286 -13.85 0.15 21.29
CA THR A 286 -12.65 0.92 21.60
C THR A 286 -11.59 0.32 20.70
N PRO A 287 -11.15 1.02 19.64
CA PRO A 287 -9.87 0.70 19.04
C PRO A 287 -8.91 0.73 20.23
N ASP A 288 -8.31 -0.41 20.58
CA ASP A 288 -7.09 -0.34 21.36
C ASP A 288 -6.10 0.39 20.44
N PHE A 289 -6.03 1.71 20.62
CA PHE A 289 -5.01 2.61 20.03
C PHE A 289 -3.60 2.23 20.51
N ASP A 290 -3.54 1.23 21.38
CA ASP A 290 -2.41 0.61 21.95
C ASP A 290 -2.16 -0.70 21.22
N CYS A 291 -1.14 -0.66 20.37
CA CYS A 291 -0.42 -1.79 19.81
C CYS A 291 0.20 -2.70 20.90
N ILE A 292 -0.55 -3.05 21.96
CA ILE A 292 -0.06 -3.62 23.23
C ILE A 292 -0.51 -5.07 23.44
N ASN A 293 -1.46 -5.60 22.67
CA ASN A 293 -1.90 -6.99 22.80
C ASN A 293 -1.87 -7.72 21.46
N LEU A 294 -0.71 -8.21 21.02
CA LEU A 294 -0.65 -9.07 19.84
C LEU A 294 0.15 -10.33 20.17
N ALA A 295 -0.44 -11.48 19.84
CA ALA A 295 0.28 -12.74 19.88
C ALA A 295 1.27 -12.79 18.71
N SER A 296 2.44 -13.38 18.96
CA SER A 296 3.37 -13.76 17.89
C SER A 296 2.65 -14.57 16.82
N LEU A 297 3.05 -14.42 15.55
CA LEU A 297 2.71 -15.38 14.50
C LEU A 297 3.28 -16.76 14.88
N GLU A 298 2.53 -17.54 15.66
CA GLU A 298 2.83 -18.97 15.78
C GLU A 298 2.53 -19.63 14.43
N PRO A 299 3.41 -20.53 13.95
CA PRO A 299 3.12 -21.31 12.76
C PRO A 299 1.80 -22.05 12.95
N ILE A 300 0.88 -21.90 11.98
CA ILE A 300 -0.43 -22.53 12.00
C ILE A 300 -0.24 -24.04 11.77
N ASP A 301 0.05 -24.78 12.83
CA ASP A 301 -0.13 -26.22 12.85
C ASP A 301 -1.56 -26.54 13.31
N GLY A 302 -2.41 -26.97 12.38
CA GLY A 302 -3.62 -27.71 12.72
C GLY A 302 -4.99 -27.12 12.34
N VAL A 303 -5.08 -26.09 11.48
CA VAL A 303 -6.38 -25.71 10.91
C VAL A 303 -6.71 -26.63 9.73
N GLN A 304 -7.56 -27.64 9.95
CA GLN A 304 -8.17 -28.38 8.86
C GLN A 304 -9.19 -27.50 8.15
N ALA A 305 -8.80 -26.93 7.02
CA ALA A 305 -9.73 -26.29 6.09
C ALA A 305 -10.86 -27.26 5.75
N ASN A 306 -12.12 -26.81 5.83
CA ASN A 306 -13.23 -27.63 5.35
C ASN A 306 -13.12 -27.74 3.82
N PRO A 307 -12.83 -28.94 3.25
CA PRO A 307 -12.51 -29.08 1.83
C PRO A 307 -13.63 -28.60 0.90
N GLN A 308 -14.88 -28.61 1.38
CA GLN A 308 -16.04 -28.16 0.61
C GLN A 308 -16.09 -26.63 0.45
N ASN A 309 -15.60 -25.86 1.42
CA ASN A 309 -15.63 -24.40 1.39
C ASN A 309 -14.50 -23.84 0.51
N ALA A 310 -13.28 -24.39 0.63
CA ALA A 310 -12.15 -24.03 -0.22
C ALA A 310 -12.43 -24.30 -1.72
N ALA A 311 -13.11 -25.41 -2.05
CA ALA A 311 -13.51 -25.71 -3.42
C ALA A 311 -14.56 -24.71 -3.95
N ALA A 312 -15.51 -24.28 -3.11
CA ALA A 312 -16.51 -23.28 -3.49
C ALA A 312 -15.88 -21.90 -3.76
N VAL A 313 -14.92 -21.47 -2.93
CA VAL A 313 -14.18 -20.21 -3.12
C VAL A 313 -13.33 -20.26 -4.39
N ASN A 314 -12.59 -21.34 -4.63
CA ASN A 314 -11.82 -21.51 -5.87
C ASN A 314 -12.71 -21.51 -7.13
N THR A 315 -13.91 -22.09 -7.04
CA THR A 315 -14.89 -22.08 -8.14
C THR A 315 -15.48 -20.68 -8.38
N MET A 316 -15.58 -19.84 -7.34
CA MET A 316 -16.01 -18.45 -7.49
C MET A 316 -14.92 -17.56 -8.12
N ILE A 317 -13.65 -17.77 -7.77
CA ILE A 317 -12.50 -17.04 -8.35
C ILE A 317 -12.34 -17.33 -9.85
N SER A 318 -12.49 -18.60 -10.21
CA SER A 318 -12.20 -19.12 -11.55
C SER A 318 -13.34 -19.00 -12.56
N ARG A 319 -14.54 -18.54 -12.16
CA ARG A 319 -15.65 -18.35 -13.10
C ARG A 319 -15.33 -17.23 -14.10
N PRO A 320 -15.17 -17.52 -15.41
CA PRO A 320 -15.13 -16.49 -16.42
C PRO A 320 -16.52 -15.86 -16.46
N GLN A 321 -16.66 -14.60 -16.07
CA GLN A 321 -17.89 -13.87 -16.33
C GLN A 321 -17.86 -13.48 -17.81
N SER A 322 -18.43 -14.35 -18.64
CA SER A 322 -18.77 -14.01 -20.02
C SER A 322 -19.64 -12.77 -19.98
N VAL A 323 -19.09 -11.62 -20.37
CA VAL A 323 -19.86 -10.42 -20.63
C VAL A 323 -20.83 -10.77 -21.75
N PRO A 324 -22.16 -10.71 -21.56
CA PRO A 324 -23.06 -10.73 -22.69
C PRO A 324 -22.71 -9.49 -23.51
N ARG A 325 -22.09 -9.68 -24.67
CA ARG A 325 -22.14 -8.67 -25.74
C ARG A 325 -23.61 -8.60 -26.15
N ASN A 326 -24.37 -7.73 -25.49
CA ASN A 326 -25.63 -7.29 -26.06
C ASN A 326 -25.25 -6.46 -27.29
N GLY A 327 -25.39 -7.08 -28.45
CA GLY A 327 -25.46 -6.34 -29.70
C GLY A 327 -26.69 -5.45 -29.68
N MET A 328 -26.46 -4.16 -29.77
CA MET A 328 -27.12 -3.20 -30.66
C MET A 328 -26.34 -1.89 -30.62
#